data_AF-A0A3D3BF14-F1
#
_entry.id   AF-A0A3D3BF14-F1
#
_cell.length_a   1.000
_cell.length_b   1.000
_cell.length_c   1.000
_cell.angle_alpha   90.00
_cell.angle_beta   90.00
_cell.angle_gamma   90.00
#
_symmetry.space_group_name_H-M   'P 1'
#
loop_
_entity.id
_entity.type
_entity.pdbx_description
1 polymer ?
#
loop_
_entity_poly.entity_id
_entity_poly.type
_entity_poly.pdbx_seq_one_letter_code
_entity_poly.pdbx_strand_id
1 'polypeptide(L)' 'MRRYFAVKAEVGALKMQLEAARREAGTELASFYDPRSNPDHADAIARQQALKMDMLRLMDWAEAWGRGEPVARPL' A
#
# COMPACT_ATOMS: atom_id res chain seq x y z
N MET A 1 6.26 2.14 15.50
CA MET A 1 5.57 3.30 14.88
C MET A 1 6.34 4.02 13.76
N ARG A 2 7.65 4.28 13.85
CA ARG A 2 8.42 4.95 12.76
C ARG A 2 8.23 4.29 11.37
N ARG A 3 8.31 2.96 11.30
CA ARG A 3 8.09 2.21 10.04
C ARG A 3 6.69 2.41 9.47
N TYR A 4 5.65 2.39 10.33
CA TYR A 4 4.27 2.61 9.89
C TYR A 4 4.11 3.98 9.21
N PHE A 5 4.65 5.05 9.79
CA PHE A 5 4.57 6.37 9.18
C PHE A 5 5.35 6.48 7.86
N ALA A 6 6.51 5.82 7.75
CA ALA A 6 7.25 5.75 6.49
C ALA A 6 6.44 5.03 5.40
N VAL A 7 5.87 3.87 5.71
CA VAL A 7 5.02 3.11 4.78
C VAL A 7 3.76 3.91 4.42
N LYS A 8 3.13 4.60 5.38
CA LYS A 8 1.96 5.46 5.14
C LYS A 8 2.29 6.60 4.16
N ALA A 9 3.46 7.24 4.30
CA ALA A 9 3.90 8.28 3.39
C ALA A 9 4.12 7.72 1.97
N GLU A 10 4.74 6.54 1.86
CA GLU A 10 4.99 5.88 0.57
C GLU A 10 3.69 5.47 -0.15
N VAL A 11 2.73 4.87 0.58
CA VAL A 11 1.39 4.57 0.04
C VAL A 11 0.69 5.84 -0.45
N GLY A 12 0.80 6.93 0.31
CA GLY A 12 0.25 8.23 -0.08
C GLY A 12 0.85 8.76 -1.38
N ALA A 13 2.18 8.72 -1.49
CA ALA A 13 2.88 9.14 -2.70
C ALA A 13 2.49 8.31 -3.93
N LEU A 14 2.49 6.98 -3.81
CA LEU A 14 2.07 6.08 -4.88
C LEU A 14 0.62 6.29 -5.29
N LYS A 15 -0.28 6.50 -4.31
CA LYS A 15 -1.69 6.81 -4.60
C LYS A 15 -1.83 8.09 -5.43
N MET A 16 -1.09 9.16 -5.07
CA MET A 16 -1.16 10.41 -5.82
C MET A 16 -0.64 10.24 -7.25
N GLN A 17 0.47 9.52 -7.44
CA GLN A 17 1.04 9.25 -8.76
C GLN A 17 0.09 8.43 -9.63
N LEU A 18 -0.47 7.34 -9.09
CA LEU A 18 -1.43 6.49 -9.81
C LEU A 18 -2.71 7.24 -10.17
N GLU A 19 -3.24 8.08 -9.28
CA GLU A 19 -4.43 8.90 -9.61
C GLU A 19 -4.15 10.00 -10.64
N ALA A 20 -2.94 10.57 -10.66
CA ALA A 20 -2.54 11.51 -11.71
C ALA A 20 -2.50 10.79 -13.07
N ALA A 21 -1.78 9.66 -13.15
CA ALA A 21 -1.70 8.84 -14.35
C ALA A 21 -3.07 8.36 -14.83
N ARG A 22 -3.96 7.93 -13.93
CA ARG A 22 -5.33 7.53 -14.28
C ARG A 22 -6.12 8.65 -14.94
N ARG A 23 -6.04 9.87 -14.38
CA ARG A 23 -6.75 11.04 -14.92
C ARG A 23 -6.21 11.43 -16.29
N GLU A 24 -4.90 11.41 -16.47
CA GLU A 24 -4.25 11.67 -17.75
C GLU A 24 -4.62 10.63 -18.81
N ALA A 25 -4.68 9.36 -18.43
CA ALA A 25 -5.08 8.26 -19.32
C ALA A 25 -6.57 8.23 -19.64
N GLY A 26 -7.42 9.00 -18.94
CA GLY A 26 -8.87 9.00 -19.12
C GLY A 26 -9.52 7.62 -18.93
N THR A 27 -8.84 6.70 -18.25
CA THR A 27 -9.25 5.30 -18.14
C THR A 27 -10.21 5.09 -16.98
N GLU A 28 -11.17 4.18 -17.17
CA GLU A 28 -12.08 3.72 -16.13
C GLU A 28 -11.31 3.20 -14.90
N LEU A 29 -11.83 3.50 -13.72
CA LEU A 29 -11.14 3.22 -12.46
C LEU A 29 -10.77 1.75 -12.31
N ALA A 30 -11.71 0.85 -12.61
CA ALA A 30 -11.52 -0.59 -12.48
C ALA A 30 -10.41 -1.10 -13.44
N SER A 31 -10.44 -0.67 -14.70
CA SER A 31 -9.46 -1.09 -15.71
C SER A 31 -8.07 -0.53 -15.44
N PHE A 32 -7.97 0.69 -14.90
CA PHE A 32 -6.69 1.28 -14.55
C PHE A 32 -6.02 0.53 -13.39
N TYR A 33 -6.79 0.12 -12.38
CA TYR A 33 -6.25 -0.56 -11.19
C TYR A 33 -6.20 -2.09 -11.30
N ASP A 34 -6.58 -2.68 -12.44
CA ASP A 34 -6.33 -4.10 -12.71
C ASP A 34 -4.95 -4.28 -13.35
N PRO A 35 -3.97 -4.89 -12.65
CA PRO A 35 -2.62 -5.11 -13.19
C PRO A 35 -2.60 -5.97 -14.44
N ARG A 36 -3.67 -6.76 -14.71
CA ARG A 36 -3.77 -7.59 -15.91
C ARG A 36 -4.13 -6.79 -17.16
N SER A 37 -4.85 -5.67 -16.99
CA SER A 37 -5.23 -4.77 -18.08
C SER A 37 -4.37 -3.51 -18.18
N ASN A 38 -3.57 -3.22 -17.15
CA ASN A 38 -2.69 -2.05 -17.11
C ASN A 38 -1.24 -2.46 -16.79
N PRO A 39 -0.52 -3.07 -17.75
CA PRO A 39 0.85 -3.52 -17.54
C PRO A 39 1.81 -2.36 -17.21
N ASP A 40 1.56 -1.16 -17.75
CA ASP A 40 2.41 0.02 -17.55
C ASP A 40 2.47 0.47 -16.09
N HIS A 41 1.40 0.22 -15.32
CA HIS A 41 1.32 0.56 -13.90
C HIS A 41 1.20 -0.67 -12.98
N ALA A 42 1.28 -1.89 -13.52
CA ALA A 42 1.08 -3.13 -12.77
C ALA A 42 1.98 -3.23 -11.52
N ASP A 43 3.27 -2.91 -11.66
CA ASP A 43 4.23 -2.94 -10.54
C ASP A 43 3.91 -1.91 -9.46
N ALA A 44 3.50 -0.70 -9.87
CA ALA A 44 3.12 0.35 -8.94
C ALA A 44 1.83 0.01 -8.19
N ILE A 45 0.85 -0.60 -8.86
CA ILE A 45 -0.39 -1.09 -8.26
C ILE A 45 -0.08 -2.22 -7.27
N ALA A 46 0.73 -3.20 -7.67
CA ALA A 46 1.15 -4.31 -6.81
C ALA A 46 1.90 -3.82 -5.57
N ARG A 47 2.84 -2.87 -5.75
CA ARG A 47 3.58 -2.24 -4.64
C ARG A 47 2.65 -1.48 -3.70
N GLN A 48 1.71 -0.70 -4.22
CA GLN A 48 0.74 0.03 -3.40
C GLN A 48 -0.08 -0.96 -2.55
N GLN A 49 -0.49 -2.10 -3.13
CA GLN A 49 -1.22 -3.13 -2.41
C GLN A 49 -0.37 -3.81 -1.33
N ALA A 50 0.88 -4.15 -1.63
CA ALA A 50 1.80 -4.76 -0.67
C ALA A 50 2.03 -3.84 0.55
N LEU A 51 2.28 -2.54 0.30
CA LEU A 51 2.49 -1.56 1.36
C LEU A 51 1.24 -1.36 2.24
N LYS A 52 0.03 -1.39 1.65
CA LYS A 52 -1.22 -1.37 2.43
C LYS A 52 -1.31 -2.58 3.37
N MET A 53 -0.94 -3.77 2.91
CA MET A 53 -0.92 -4.98 3.75
C MET A 53 0.13 -4.88 4.86
N ASP A 54 1.30 -4.30 4.57
CA ASP A 54 2.33 -4.06 5.58
C ASP A 54 1.87 -3.06 6.64
N MET A 55 1.10 -2.03 6.27
CA MET A 55 0.50 -1.12 7.26
C MET A 55 -0.44 -1.84 8.21
N LEU A 56 -1.30 -2.75 7.71
CA LEU A 56 -2.21 -3.54 8.53
C LEU A 56 -1.43 -4.41 9.52
N ARG A 57 -0.44 -5.16 9.05
CA ARG A 57 0.43 -5.99 9.90
C ARG A 57 1.13 -5.18 10.99
N LEU A 58 1.61 -3.98 10.66
CA LEU A 58 2.26 -3.09 11.62
C LEU A 58 1.30 -2.56 12.68
N MET A 59 0.02 -2.35 12.33
CA MET A 59 -1.01 -1.98 13.30
C MET A 59 -1.39 -3.16 14.20
N ASP A 60 -1.62 -4.34 13.61
CA ASP A 60 -1.95 -5.57 14.35
C ASP A 60 -0.88 -5.86 15.43
N TRP A 61 0.40 -5.70 15.07
CA TRP A 61 1.49 -5.85 16.04
C TRP A 61 1.53 -4.76 17.09
N ALA A 62 1.21 -3.52 16.74
CA ALA A 62 1.14 -2.44 17.73
C ALA A 62 0.03 -2.70 18.75
N GLU A 63 -1.11 -3.22 18.30
CA GLU A 63 -2.22 -3.61 19.17
C GLU A 63 -1.87 -4.82 20.05
N ALA A 64 -1.30 -5.88 19.47
CA ALA A 64 -0.85 -7.06 20.21
C ALA A 64 0.17 -6.70 21.30
N TRP A 65 1.14 -5.85 20.97
CA TRP A 65 2.09 -5.32 21.95
C TRP A 65 1.39 -4.56 23.08
N GLY A 66 0.40 -3.73 22.75
CA GLY A 66 -0.41 -3.01 23.74
C GLY A 66 -1.22 -3.92 24.66
N ARG A 67 -1.59 -5.12 24.20
CA ARG A 67 -2.24 -6.17 25.01
C ARG A 67 -1.25 -7.05 25.81
N GLY A 68 0.06 -6.86 25.64
CA GLY A 68 1.08 -7.70 26.27
C GLY A 68 1.29 -9.06 25.59
N GLU A 69 0.80 -9.24 24.36
CA GLU A 69 0.98 -10.48 23.60
C GLU A 69 2.40 -10.57 22.99
N PRO A 70 2.94 -11.79 22.82
CA PRO A 70 4.23 -11.97 22.16
C PRO A 70 4.11 -11.57 20.68
N VAL A 71 4.81 -10.50 20.29
CA VAL A 71 4.89 -10.06 18.90
C VAL A 71 6.05 -10.79 18.21
N ALA A 72 5.76 -11.67 17.26
CA ALA A 72 6.79 -12.23 16.39
C ALA A 72 7.40 -11.08 15.57
N ARG A 73 8.66 -10.73 15.86
CA ARG A 73 9.38 -9.67 15.14
C ARG A 73 9.63 -10.14 13.70
N PRO A 74 9.34 -9.33 12.67
CA PRO A 74 9.71 -9.69 11.31
C PRO A 74 11.24 -9.65 11.16
N LEU A 75 11.77 -10.62 10.43
CA LEU A 75 13.14 -10.63 9.94
C LEU A 75 13.39 -9.45 8.99
#